data_AF-A0A089HSY2-F1
#
_entry.id   AF-A0A089HSY2-F1
#
_cell.length_a   1.000
_cell.length_b   1.000
_cell.length_c   1.000
_cell.angle_alpha   90.00
_cell.angle_beta   90.00
_cell.angle_gamma   90.00
#
_symmetry.space_group_name_H-M   'P 1'
#
loop_
_entity.id
_entity.type
_entity.pdbx_description
1 polymer ?
#
loop_
_entity_poly.entity_id
_entity_poly.type
_entity_poly.pdbx_seq_one_letter_code
_entity_poly.pdbx_strand_id
1 'polypeptide(L)'
;MERSYATYQDIEVTPFALESIRELTIVQEINEHATLRLKGIVPEEQKAGYAGMDYARMNVAVTQRLEHSGKRTLFQGMVTNMQIYHVRDVYHLEMEAVSLSYQFDVTRKERTFQDTGLAYAQLVDQIVQDYDGADVMDEASNGAAIGRMILQYRETDWELLKRLASHFNTGLVPAIGFDSPKVHFGIPEPGFKEEVNAYHYRIHKRMELYQLSVQGQVPELSESDCIFYEVETDQVFDIGMEVAFDNQQLVVSEVRTDLKDGLLKHTYFLGTRLGLSRRKQYNMAIVGVSLQGKVIAVAKDRIQAHLNIDPEQDAGKAFWFPYSTIYASEDNAGWYCMPEIGDDVRVYFPTHKEEDVIAISSVPKPKAEPASASGGQSVGMAGVPSGGMASASGGGSDPMEDPSIKTIKTKNGKMIVLAPDHILITGDGVSIMLSDEEGISIVSSKNVTVKATEEVMLASKKITISAQEKLEMTCKGSSVMLEDRADVKGTQVHTN
;
A
#
# COMPACT_ATOMS: atom_id res chain seq x y z
N MET A 1 -0.65 -21.16 -54.72
CA MET A 1 -0.45 -19.82 -54.12
C MET A 1 -1.46 -19.75 -53.01
N GLU A 2 -1.00 -19.80 -51.76
CA GLU A 2 -1.85 -19.52 -50.60
C GLU A 2 -2.43 -18.10 -50.77
N ARG A 3 -3.70 -17.94 -50.42
CA ARG A 3 -4.34 -16.63 -50.45
C ARG A 3 -3.75 -15.80 -49.31
N SER A 4 -3.00 -14.74 -49.63
CA SER A 4 -2.33 -13.89 -48.64
C SER A 4 -3.26 -12.90 -47.92
N TYR A 5 -4.57 -12.99 -48.15
CA TYR A 5 -5.56 -12.04 -47.67
C TYR A 5 -6.79 -12.78 -47.15
N ALA A 6 -7.42 -12.23 -46.12
CA ALA A 6 -8.62 -12.78 -45.50
C ALA A 6 -9.82 -11.89 -45.74
N THR A 7 -10.98 -12.51 -45.87
CA THR A 7 -12.25 -11.85 -46.18
C THR A 7 -13.23 -12.02 -45.01
N TYR A 8 -14.37 -11.33 -45.06
CA TYR A 8 -15.44 -11.53 -44.07
C TYR A 8 -15.96 -12.98 -44.01
N GLN A 9 -15.81 -13.77 -45.07
CA GLN A 9 -16.24 -15.18 -45.10
C GLN A 9 -15.34 -16.09 -44.27
N ASP A 10 -14.12 -15.63 -43.99
CA ASP A 10 -13.15 -16.35 -43.18
C ASP A 10 -13.32 -16.03 -41.69
N ILE A 11 -14.21 -15.10 -41.33
CA ILE A 11 -14.43 -14.67 -39.95
C ILE A 11 -15.67 -15.34 -39.36
N GLU A 12 -15.49 -15.89 -38.16
CA GLU A 12 -16.54 -16.52 -37.37
C GLU A 12 -16.64 -15.80 -36.02
N VAL A 13 -17.84 -15.32 -35.70
CA VAL A 13 -18.16 -14.63 -34.45
C VAL A 13 -18.99 -15.58 -33.59
N THR A 14 -18.47 -15.99 -32.43
CA THR A 14 -19.20 -16.86 -31.50
C THR A 14 -19.64 -16.05 -30.29
N PRO A 15 -20.89 -16.19 -29.79
CA PRO A 15 -21.94 -17.14 -30.21
C PRO A 15 -22.84 -16.66 -31.36
N PHE A 16 -22.50 -15.57 -32.04
CA PHE A 16 -23.38 -14.92 -33.03
C PHE A 16 -23.16 -15.41 -34.46
N ALA A 17 -24.06 -16.25 -34.96
CA ALA A 17 -24.18 -16.47 -36.39
C ALA A 17 -24.65 -15.18 -37.09
N LEU A 18 -23.83 -14.68 -38.02
CA LEU A 18 -24.08 -13.51 -38.86
C LEU A 18 -24.08 -13.93 -40.34
N GLU A 19 -25.01 -13.39 -41.14
CA GLU A 19 -25.04 -13.61 -42.60
C GLU A 19 -23.92 -12.84 -43.30
N SER A 20 -23.60 -11.65 -42.80
CA SER A 20 -22.48 -10.84 -43.29
C SER A 20 -21.97 -9.91 -42.21
N ILE A 21 -20.66 -9.63 -42.26
CA ILE A 21 -20.01 -8.62 -41.42
C ILE A 21 -19.82 -7.38 -42.28
N ARG A 22 -20.32 -6.24 -41.80
CA ARG A 22 -20.28 -4.94 -42.47
C ARG A 22 -19.15 -4.06 -41.95
N GLU A 23 -18.88 -4.15 -40.66
CA GLU A 23 -17.81 -3.44 -39.98
C GLU A 23 -17.21 -4.38 -38.93
N LEU A 24 -15.89 -4.42 -38.86
CA LEU A 24 -15.13 -5.10 -37.83
C LEU A 24 -13.91 -4.24 -37.57
N THR A 25 -13.72 -3.81 -36.34
CA THR A 25 -12.51 -3.13 -35.88
C THR A 25 -12.08 -3.77 -34.57
N ILE A 26 -10.84 -4.26 -34.53
CA ILE A 26 -10.17 -4.75 -33.32
C ILE A 26 -8.97 -3.86 -33.08
N VAL A 27 -8.83 -3.33 -31.87
CA VAL A 27 -7.68 -2.50 -31.47
C VAL A 27 -7.04 -3.10 -30.23
N GLN A 28 -5.72 -3.24 -30.26
CA GLN A 28 -4.90 -3.68 -29.15
C GLN A 28 -3.72 -2.72 -29.00
N GLU A 29 -3.46 -2.24 -27.79
CA GLU A 29 -2.36 -1.33 -27.47
C GLU A 29 -1.75 -1.69 -26.11
N ILE A 30 -0.45 -1.44 -25.94
CA ILE A 30 0.22 -1.53 -24.63
C ILE A 30 -0.45 -0.58 -23.63
N ASN A 31 -0.77 -1.08 -22.43
CA ASN A 31 -1.46 -0.40 -21.31
C ASN A 31 -2.96 -0.16 -21.48
N GLU A 32 -3.56 -0.63 -22.57
CA GLU A 32 -5.00 -0.54 -22.80
C GLU A 32 -5.63 -1.93 -22.87
N HIS A 33 -6.93 -2.00 -22.61
CA HIS A 33 -7.69 -3.21 -22.90
C HIS A 33 -7.94 -3.29 -24.41
N ALA A 34 -7.90 -4.49 -24.98
CA ALA A 34 -8.23 -4.64 -26.39
C ALA A 34 -9.73 -4.41 -26.57
N THR A 35 -10.12 -3.77 -27.67
CA THR A 35 -11.52 -3.44 -27.95
C THR A 35 -11.95 -4.03 -29.30
N LEU A 36 -13.22 -4.40 -29.37
CA LEU A 36 -13.89 -4.87 -30.57
C LEU A 36 -15.09 -3.95 -30.84
N ARG A 37 -15.22 -3.51 -32.09
CA ARG A 37 -16.45 -2.97 -32.66
C ARG A 37 -16.86 -3.83 -33.84
N LEU A 38 -18.11 -4.29 -33.84
CA LEU A 38 -18.65 -5.19 -34.86
C LEU A 38 -20.03 -4.71 -35.31
N LYS A 39 -20.25 -4.69 -36.62
CA LYS A 39 -21.58 -4.55 -37.22
C LYS A 39 -21.83 -5.65 -38.22
N GLY A 40 -22.98 -6.31 -38.13
CA GLY A 40 -23.33 -7.42 -39.01
C GLY A 40 -24.82 -7.56 -39.27
N ILE A 41 -25.16 -8.39 -40.24
CA ILE A 41 -26.54 -8.79 -40.54
C ILE A 41 -26.84 -10.11 -39.83
N VAL A 42 -27.96 -10.14 -39.13
CA VAL A 42 -28.43 -11.30 -38.37
C VAL A 42 -29.41 -12.12 -39.23
N PRO A 43 -29.27 -13.46 -39.30
CA PRO A 43 -30.24 -14.32 -39.97
C PRO A 43 -31.61 -14.21 -39.30
N GLU A 44 -32.69 -14.16 -40.09
CA GLU A 44 -34.06 -13.97 -39.59
C GLU A 44 -34.46 -15.04 -38.56
N GLU A 45 -33.99 -16.27 -38.75
CA GLU A 45 -34.23 -17.43 -37.86
C GLU A 45 -33.66 -17.24 -36.44
N GLN A 46 -32.57 -16.48 -36.30
CA GLN A 46 -31.85 -16.30 -35.02
C GLN A 46 -32.38 -15.13 -34.19
N LYS A 47 -33.29 -14.32 -34.75
CA LYS A 47 -33.83 -13.10 -34.12
C LYS A 47 -34.34 -13.33 -32.69
N ALA A 48 -35.25 -14.29 -32.53
CA ALA A 48 -35.90 -14.53 -31.24
C ALA A 48 -34.91 -15.06 -30.19
N GLY A 49 -33.91 -15.82 -30.64
CA GLY A 49 -32.85 -16.35 -29.78
C GLY A 49 -31.96 -15.25 -29.22
N TYR A 50 -31.52 -14.31 -30.05
CA TYR A 50 -30.70 -13.20 -29.58
C TYR A 50 -31.50 -12.26 -28.67
N ALA A 51 -32.70 -11.81 -29.06
CA ALA A 51 -33.46 -10.87 -28.22
C ALA A 51 -33.75 -11.35 -26.77
N GLY A 52 -33.70 -12.67 -26.50
CA GLY A 52 -33.89 -13.26 -25.18
C GLY A 52 -32.61 -13.65 -24.42
N MET A 53 -31.41 -13.38 -24.94
CA MET A 53 -30.15 -13.73 -24.26
C MET A 53 -29.85 -12.80 -23.07
N ASP A 54 -29.22 -13.37 -22.04
CA ASP A 54 -28.59 -12.58 -20.97
C ASP A 54 -27.19 -12.16 -21.41
N TYR A 55 -27.09 -10.88 -21.79
CA TYR A 55 -25.87 -10.29 -22.31
C TYR A 55 -24.91 -9.80 -21.23
N ALA A 56 -25.35 -9.71 -19.96
CA ALA A 56 -24.60 -9.04 -18.90
C ALA A 56 -23.27 -9.74 -18.56
N ARG A 57 -23.09 -11.00 -18.96
CA ARG A 57 -21.87 -11.80 -18.72
C ARG A 57 -21.42 -12.58 -19.94
N MET A 58 -21.85 -12.17 -21.13
CA MET A 58 -21.59 -12.94 -22.33
C MET A 58 -20.24 -12.57 -22.94
N ASN A 59 -19.46 -13.60 -23.25
CA ASN A 59 -18.23 -13.46 -24.00
C ASN A 59 -18.49 -13.61 -25.50
N VAL A 60 -17.74 -12.85 -26.28
CA VAL A 60 -17.69 -12.93 -27.73
C VAL A 60 -16.28 -13.33 -28.16
N ALA A 61 -16.19 -14.23 -29.13
CA ALA A 61 -14.95 -14.63 -29.77
C ALA A 61 -15.02 -14.33 -31.26
N VAL A 62 -14.00 -13.64 -31.78
CA VAL A 62 -13.79 -13.45 -33.22
C VAL A 62 -12.64 -14.34 -33.64
N THR A 63 -12.91 -15.29 -34.53
CA THR A 63 -11.92 -16.24 -35.04
C THR A 63 -11.83 -16.17 -36.55
N GLN A 64 -10.62 -16.32 -37.07
CA GLN A 64 -10.33 -16.40 -38.48
C GLN A 64 -10.05 -17.86 -38.86
N ARG A 65 -10.70 -18.34 -39.91
CA ARG A 65 -10.44 -19.64 -40.53
C ARG A 65 -9.22 -19.55 -41.44
N LEU A 66 -8.31 -20.50 -41.30
CA LEU A 66 -7.12 -20.63 -42.14
C LEU A 66 -7.31 -21.76 -43.16
N GLU A 67 -6.63 -21.68 -44.32
CA GLU A 67 -6.82 -22.61 -45.45
C GLU A 67 -6.61 -24.10 -45.08
N HIS A 68 -5.75 -24.39 -44.10
CA HIS A 68 -5.42 -25.75 -43.66
C HIS A 68 -6.20 -26.22 -42.42
N SER A 69 -7.46 -25.80 -42.26
CA SER A 69 -8.37 -26.16 -41.15
C SER A 69 -7.97 -25.68 -39.75
N GLY A 70 -6.92 -24.85 -39.65
CA GLY A 70 -6.61 -24.10 -38.44
C GLY A 70 -7.60 -22.95 -38.21
N LYS A 71 -7.82 -22.59 -36.96
CA LYS A 71 -8.49 -21.34 -36.57
C LYS A 71 -7.50 -20.49 -35.80
N ARG A 72 -7.46 -19.18 -36.07
CA ARG A 72 -6.75 -18.19 -35.26
C ARG A 72 -7.78 -17.35 -34.51
N THR A 73 -7.58 -17.19 -33.21
CA THR A 73 -8.36 -16.24 -32.43
C THR A 73 -7.84 -14.83 -32.69
N LEU A 74 -8.70 -13.93 -33.13
CA LEU A 74 -8.38 -12.50 -33.32
C LEU A 74 -8.80 -11.66 -32.12
N PHE A 75 -9.82 -12.09 -31.38
CA PHE A 75 -10.30 -11.40 -30.20
C PHE A 75 -11.15 -12.32 -29.32
N GLN A 76 -10.99 -12.24 -28.01
CA GLN A 76 -11.94 -12.74 -27.03
C GLN A 76 -12.17 -11.71 -25.93
N GLY A 77 -13.43 -11.47 -25.61
CA GLY A 77 -13.79 -10.42 -24.68
C GLY A 77 -15.25 -10.47 -24.24
N MET A 78 -15.58 -9.61 -23.29
CA MET A 78 -16.93 -9.43 -22.76
C MET A 78 -17.66 -8.34 -23.54
N VAL A 79 -18.92 -8.59 -23.87
CA VAL A 79 -19.79 -7.59 -24.51
C VAL A 79 -20.09 -6.45 -23.52
N THR A 80 -19.81 -5.22 -23.91
CA THR A 80 -20.06 -4.01 -23.09
C THR A 80 -21.28 -3.24 -23.57
N ASN A 81 -21.55 -3.28 -24.87
CA ASN A 81 -22.69 -2.65 -25.48
C ASN A 81 -23.16 -3.49 -26.67
N MET A 82 -24.47 -3.63 -26.83
CA MET A 82 -25.03 -4.37 -27.94
C MET A 82 -26.41 -3.85 -28.30
N GLN A 83 -26.67 -3.73 -29.58
CA GLN A 83 -27.94 -3.31 -30.11
C GLN A 83 -28.34 -4.20 -31.29
N ILE A 84 -29.61 -4.62 -31.29
CA ILE A 84 -30.22 -5.28 -32.43
C ILE A 84 -31.35 -4.38 -32.93
N TYR A 85 -31.35 -4.07 -34.22
CA TYR A 85 -32.39 -3.24 -34.83
C TYR A 85 -32.78 -3.74 -36.22
N HIS A 86 -33.92 -3.27 -36.70
CA HIS A 86 -34.54 -3.73 -37.94
C HIS A 86 -34.74 -2.56 -38.90
N VAL A 87 -34.24 -2.68 -40.13
CA VAL A 87 -34.41 -1.68 -41.19
C VAL A 87 -34.70 -2.39 -42.50
N ARG A 88 -35.84 -2.09 -43.14
CA ARG A 88 -36.23 -2.61 -44.46
C ARG A 88 -36.10 -4.13 -44.59
N ASP A 89 -36.73 -4.87 -43.67
CA ASP A 89 -36.76 -6.34 -43.65
C ASP A 89 -35.42 -7.02 -43.36
N VAL A 90 -34.42 -6.25 -42.89
CA VAL A 90 -33.10 -6.76 -42.50
C VAL A 90 -32.82 -6.45 -41.03
N TYR A 91 -32.34 -7.46 -40.30
CA TYR A 91 -31.90 -7.31 -38.91
C TYR A 91 -30.39 -7.04 -38.85
N HIS A 92 -30.03 -6.05 -38.06
CA HIS A 92 -28.65 -5.63 -37.84
C HIS A 92 -28.26 -5.88 -36.38
N LEU A 93 -27.03 -6.33 -36.17
CA LEU A 93 -26.35 -6.38 -34.89
C LEU A 93 -25.25 -5.33 -34.89
N GLU A 94 -25.22 -4.50 -33.86
CA GLU A 94 -24.08 -3.66 -33.51
C GLU A 94 -23.59 -4.05 -32.12
N MET A 95 -22.28 -4.18 -31.96
CA MET A 95 -21.67 -4.66 -30.73
C MET A 95 -20.34 -3.96 -30.46
N GLU A 96 -20.14 -3.67 -29.18
CA GLU A 96 -18.86 -3.32 -28.61
C GLU A 96 -18.49 -4.33 -27.53
N ALA A 97 -17.23 -4.75 -27.53
CA ALA A 97 -16.70 -5.66 -26.52
C ALA A 97 -15.28 -5.24 -26.12
N VAL A 98 -14.88 -5.67 -24.93
CA VAL A 98 -13.56 -5.40 -24.36
C VAL A 98 -12.91 -6.71 -23.93
N SER A 99 -11.59 -6.83 -24.08
CA SER A 99 -10.85 -8.05 -23.71
C SER A 99 -11.09 -8.44 -22.25
N LEU A 100 -10.96 -9.73 -21.94
CA LEU A 100 -11.22 -10.25 -20.60
C LEU A 100 -10.32 -9.64 -19.51
N SER A 101 -9.16 -9.06 -19.87
CA SER A 101 -8.34 -8.25 -18.95
C SER A 101 -9.10 -7.09 -18.29
N TYR A 102 -10.21 -6.63 -18.87
CA TYR A 102 -11.09 -5.62 -18.26
C TYR A 102 -11.66 -6.06 -16.92
N GLN A 103 -11.76 -7.36 -16.64
CA GLN A 103 -12.18 -7.87 -15.34
C GLN A 103 -11.30 -7.34 -14.20
N PHE A 104 -10.01 -7.13 -14.45
CA PHE A 104 -9.07 -6.55 -13.49
C PHE A 104 -9.30 -5.05 -13.24
N ASP A 105 -10.09 -4.37 -14.08
CA ASP A 105 -10.33 -2.92 -14.04
C ASP A 105 -11.74 -2.53 -13.58
N VAL A 106 -12.49 -3.47 -12.98
CA VAL A 106 -13.88 -3.23 -12.55
C VAL A 106 -13.95 -2.66 -11.13
N THR A 107 -13.21 -3.24 -10.19
CA THR A 107 -13.35 -2.92 -8.76
C THR A 107 -12.08 -2.29 -8.23
N ARG A 108 -12.21 -1.11 -7.62
CA ARG A 108 -11.12 -0.48 -6.87
C ARG A 108 -10.93 -1.20 -5.54
N LYS A 109 -9.67 -1.51 -5.21
CA LYS A 109 -9.30 -2.24 -3.98
C LYS A 109 -8.39 -1.39 -3.09
N GLU A 110 -8.33 -1.83 -1.84
CA GLU A 110 -7.58 -1.23 -0.76
C GLU A 110 -6.91 -2.38 0.01
N ARG A 111 -5.58 -2.54 -0.10
CA ARG A 111 -4.78 -3.60 0.56
C ARG A 111 -3.29 -3.28 0.55
N THR A 112 -2.51 -3.89 1.45
CA THR A 112 -1.05 -3.75 1.49
C THR A 112 -0.31 -5.06 1.25
N PHE A 113 0.86 -4.94 0.64
CA PHE A 113 1.82 -6.02 0.46
C PHE A 113 3.11 -5.60 1.15
N GLN A 114 3.33 -6.14 2.35
CA GLN A 114 4.43 -5.72 3.23
C GLN A 114 5.71 -6.55 3.09
N ASP A 115 5.63 -7.76 2.52
CA ASP A 115 6.75 -8.67 2.33
C ASP A 115 7.71 -8.16 1.26
N THR A 116 8.74 -7.40 1.65
CA THR A 116 9.69 -6.81 0.69
C THR A 116 10.51 -7.84 -0.09
N GLY A 117 10.57 -9.08 0.40
CA GLY A 117 11.23 -10.20 -0.26
C GLY A 117 10.36 -10.92 -1.30
N LEU A 118 9.07 -10.59 -1.40
CA LEU A 118 8.14 -11.18 -2.35
C LEU A 118 8.58 -10.87 -3.79
N ALA A 119 8.66 -11.89 -4.64
CA ALA A 119 8.96 -11.69 -6.06
C ALA A 119 7.78 -11.01 -6.79
N TYR A 120 8.05 -10.22 -7.83
CA TYR A 120 6.98 -9.61 -8.64
C TYR A 120 6.05 -10.67 -9.24
N ALA A 121 6.59 -11.77 -9.77
CA ALA A 121 5.81 -12.91 -10.27
C ALA A 121 4.80 -13.42 -9.21
N GLN A 122 5.26 -13.60 -7.97
CA GLN A 122 4.39 -14.06 -6.88
C GLN A 122 3.35 -13.00 -6.49
N LEU A 123 3.72 -11.72 -6.51
CA LEU A 123 2.80 -10.62 -6.22
C LEU A 123 1.69 -10.53 -7.28
N VAL A 124 2.03 -10.60 -8.57
CA VAL A 124 1.02 -10.51 -9.64
C VAL A 124 0.09 -11.71 -9.63
N ASP A 125 0.59 -12.91 -9.31
CA ASP A 125 -0.24 -14.11 -9.09
C ASP A 125 -1.24 -13.90 -7.94
N GLN A 126 -0.77 -13.35 -6.81
CA GLN A 126 -1.65 -13.02 -5.67
C GLN A 126 -2.69 -11.95 -6.01
N ILE A 127 -2.37 -11.01 -6.90
CA ILE A 127 -3.31 -9.97 -7.31
C ILE A 127 -4.48 -10.57 -8.09
N VAL A 128 -4.22 -11.53 -8.97
CA VAL A 128 -5.21 -12.10 -9.89
C VAL A 128 -5.84 -13.42 -9.43
N GLN A 129 -5.44 -13.95 -8.26
CA GLN A 129 -5.92 -15.25 -7.75
C GLN A 129 -7.44 -15.36 -7.60
N ASP A 130 -8.14 -14.23 -7.44
CA ASP A 130 -9.59 -14.20 -7.23
C ASP A 130 -10.40 -14.30 -8.55
N TYR A 131 -9.72 -14.32 -9.71
CA TYR A 131 -10.34 -14.32 -11.04
C TYR A 131 -10.17 -15.69 -11.70
N ASP A 132 -11.30 -16.29 -12.12
CA ASP A 132 -11.31 -17.65 -12.67
C ASP A 132 -10.44 -17.78 -13.93
N GLY A 133 -9.45 -18.68 -13.87
CA GLY A 133 -8.53 -18.97 -14.99
C GLY A 133 -7.58 -17.82 -15.32
N ALA A 134 -7.50 -16.79 -14.48
CA ALA A 134 -6.63 -15.64 -14.69
C ALA A 134 -5.15 -16.01 -14.63
N ASP A 135 -4.35 -15.24 -15.34
CA ASP A 135 -2.90 -15.46 -15.42
C ASP A 135 -2.17 -14.18 -15.79
N VAL A 136 -0.99 -13.97 -15.21
CA VAL A 136 -0.09 -12.86 -15.51
C VAL A 136 1.25 -13.42 -15.92
N MET A 137 1.57 -13.33 -17.21
CA MET A 137 2.85 -13.81 -17.76
C MET A 137 3.93 -12.76 -17.51
N ASP A 138 4.84 -13.04 -16.58
CA ASP A 138 5.93 -12.12 -16.24
C ASP A 138 7.05 -12.14 -17.30
N GLU A 139 7.10 -11.08 -18.11
CA GLU A 139 8.07 -10.88 -19.19
C GLU A 139 9.18 -9.88 -18.81
N ALA A 140 9.14 -9.30 -17.61
CA ALA A 140 9.93 -8.10 -17.29
C ALA A 140 10.70 -8.19 -15.97
N SER A 141 10.14 -8.79 -14.92
CA SER A 141 10.71 -8.67 -13.59
C SER A 141 12.02 -9.45 -13.42
N ASN A 142 12.23 -10.49 -14.23
CA ASN A 142 13.38 -11.39 -14.15
C ASN A 142 13.61 -11.95 -12.73
N GLY A 143 12.53 -12.20 -11.99
CA GLY A 143 12.58 -12.74 -10.62
C GLY A 143 12.96 -11.71 -9.55
N ALA A 144 12.93 -10.41 -9.86
CA ALA A 144 13.18 -9.36 -8.89
C ALA A 144 12.18 -9.41 -7.73
N ALA A 145 12.66 -9.10 -6.52
CA ALA A 145 11.82 -8.86 -5.37
C ALA A 145 11.25 -7.43 -5.40
N ILE A 146 10.08 -7.21 -4.79
CA ILE A 146 9.44 -5.90 -4.75
C ILE A 146 10.29 -4.86 -3.99
N GLY A 147 11.08 -5.29 -3.00
CA GLY A 147 12.10 -4.48 -2.31
C GLY A 147 11.56 -3.38 -1.39
N ARG A 148 10.25 -3.13 -1.42
CA ARG A 148 9.53 -2.13 -0.62
C ARG A 148 8.11 -2.62 -0.38
N MET A 149 7.41 -2.02 0.57
CA MET A 149 5.98 -2.26 0.67
C MET A 149 5.25 -1.69 -0.55
N ILE A 150 4.15 -2.32 -0.94
CA ILE A 150 3.24 -1.83 -1.98
C ILE A 150 1.89 -1.58 -1.33
N LEU A 151 1.31 -0.41 -1.59
CA LEU A 151 -0.05 -0.06 -1.18
C LEU A 151 -0.93 -0.01 -2.43
N GLN A 152 -1.93 -0.87 -2.51
CA GLN A 152 -3.05 -0.69 -3.44
C GLN A 152 -4.09 0.17 -2.73
N TYR A 153 -4.32 1.40 -3.20
CA TYR A 153 -5.26 2.31 -2.55
C TYR A 153 -6.16 3.00 -3.56
N ARG A 154 -7.45 2.63 -3.54
CA ARG A 154 -8.47 3.17 -4.44
C ARG A 154 -8.09 3.05 -5.92
N GLU A 155 -7.33 2.02 -6.26
CA GLU A 155 -6.97 1.67 -7.63
C GLU A 155 -7.43 0.24 -7.92
N THR A 156 -7.71 -0.07 -9.17
CA THR A 156 -8.09 -1.42 -9.63
C THR A 156 -6.87 -2.34 -9.67
N ASP A 157 -7.08 -3.64 -9.88
CA ASP A 157 -5.97 -4.58 -10.07
C ASP A 157 -5.23 -4.29 -11.37
N TRP A 158 -5.92 -3.85 -12.41
CA TRP A 158 -5.32 -3.38 -13.66
C TRP A 158 -4.43 -2.14 -13.46
N GLU A 159 -4.93 -1.12 -12.75
CA GLU A 159 -4.15 0.08 -12.42
C GLU A 159 -2.90 -0.27 -11.61
N LEU A 160 -3.02 -1.17 -10.62
CA LEU A 160 -1.89 -1.67 -9.84
C LEU A 160 -0.89 -2.41 -10.70
N LEU A 161 -1.33 -3.37 -11.53
CA LEU A 161 -0.45 -4.13 -12.42
C LEU A 161 0.29 -3.22 -13.41
N LYS A 162 -0.38 -2.21 -13.98
CA LYS A 162 0.26 -1.19 -14.85
C LYS A 162 1.32 -0.41 -14.10
N ARG A 163 1.02 0.00 -12.86
CA ARG A 163 1.95 0.72 -12.00
C ARG A 163 3.17 -0.14 -11.64
N LEU A 164 2.97 -1.41 -11.31
CA LEU A 164 4.05 -2.35 -11.05
C LEU A 164 4.91 -2.59 -12.30
N ALA A 165 4.32 -2.78 -13.48
CA ALA A 165 5.04 -2.92 -14.74
C ALA A 165 5.91 -1.69 -15.05
N SER A 166 5.41 -0.50 -14.72
CA SER A 166 6.15 0.74 -14.89
C SER A 166 7.43 0.85 -14.05
N HIS A 167 7.60 0.02 -13.01
CA HIS A 167 8.87 -0.07 -12.25
C HIS A 167 10.02 -0.58 -13.11
N PHE A 168 9.73 -1.31 -14.19
CA PHE A 168 10.67 -1.83 -15.17
C PHE A 168 10.63 -1.04 -16.48
N ASN A 169 10.09 0.19 -16.45
CA ASN A 169 9.86 1.03 -17.62
C ASN A 169 9.07 0.35 -18.75
N THR A 170 8.17 -0.57 -18.41
CA THR A 170 7.34 -1.29 -19.38
C THR A 170 5.84 -1.11 -19.07
N GLY A 171 5.00 -1.78 -19.84
CA GLY A 171 3.55 -1.76 -19.69
C GLY A 171 2.94 -3.16 -19.64
N LEU A 172 1.62 -3.22 -19.68
CA LEU A 172 0.85 -4.46 -19.80
C LEU A 172 0.40 -4.68 -21.25
N VAL A 173 0.35 -5.94 -21.67
CA VAL A 173 -0.23 -6.34 -22.95
C VAL A 173 -1.37 -7.33 -22.70
N PRO A 174 -2.63 -7.02 -23.09
CA PRO A 174 -3.72 -7.96 -22.94
C PRO A 174 -3.53 -9.15 -23.88
N ALA A 175 -3.69 -10.38 -23.37
CA ALA A 175 -3.60 -11.59 -24.17
C ALA A 175 -5.00 -12.02 -24.66
N ILE A 176 -5.32 -11.65 -25.91
CA ILE A 176 -6.68 -11.75 -26.48
C ILE A 176 -7.02 -13.12 -27.10
N GLY A 177 -6.08 -14.07 -27.04
CA GLY A 177 -6.25 -15.42 -27.58
C GLY A 177 -6.90 -16.42 -26.64
N PHE A 178 -7.11 -16.04 -25.37
CA PHE A 178 -7.56 -16.92 -24.29
C PHE A 178 -9.01 -16.62 -23.87
N ASP A 179 -9.70 -17.64 -23.38
CA ASP A 179 -11.08 -17.59 -22.87
C ASP A 179 -11.16 -17.21 -21.39
N SER A 180 -10.02 -16.87 -20.80
CA SER A 180 -9.85 -16.37 -19.44
C SER A 180 -9.03 -15.07 -19.41
N PRO A 181 -9.13 -14.24 -18.36
CA PRO A 181 -8.44 -12.97 -18.30
C PRO A 181 -6.93 -13.15 -18.14
N LYS A 182 -6.18 -12.95 -19.24
CA LYS A 182 -4.73 -13.08 -19.26
C LYS A 182 -4.04 -11.80 -19.74
N VAL A 183 -2.91 -11.49 -19.14
CA VAL A 183 -2.09 -10.31 -19.49
C VAL A 183 -0.61 -10.66 -19.42
N HIS A 184 0.20 -10.04 -20.27
CA HIS A 184 1.65 -10.03 -20.11
C HIS A 184 2.05 -8.84 -19.23
N PHE A 185 2.85 -9.11 -18.21
CA PHE A 185 3.55 -8.11 -17.41
C PHE A 185 4.85 -7.79 -18.11
N GLY A 186 4.82 -6.78 -18.98
CA GLY A 186 5.87 -6.49 -19.93
C GLY A 186 5.45 -6.74 -21.37
N ILE A 187 6.36 -6.43 -22.29
CA ILE A 187 6.17 -6.68 -23.72
C ILE A 187 6.71 -8.09 -23.99
N PRO A 188 5.88 -9.03 -24.47
CA PRO A 188 6.31 -10.41 -24.69
C PRO A 188 7.33 -10.52 -25.82
N GLU A 189 8.14 -11.58 -25.78
CA GLU A 189 9.15 -11.90 -26.79
C GLU A 189 8.84 -13.23 -27.46
N PRO A 190 7.81 -13.30 -28.33
CA PRO A 190 7.40 -14.56 -28.98
C PRO A 190 8.45 -15.10 -29.97
N GLY A 191 9.54 -14.36 -30.23
CA GLY A 191 10.70 -14.85 -30.95
C GLY A 191 10.42 -15.17 -32.42
N PHE A 192 10.15 -14.15 -33.22
CA PHE A 192 10.04 -14.25 -34.68
C PHE A 192 10.50 -12.95 -35.31
N LYS A 193 11.28 -13.02 -36.40
CA LYS A 193 11.70 -11.87 -37.20
C LYS A 193 11.14 -12.01 -38.60
N GLU A 194 10.17 -11.18 -38.93
CA GLU A 194 9.57 -11.15 -40.26
C GLU A 194 9.82 -9.78 -40.91
N GLU A 195 10.05 -9.79 -42.23
CA GLU A 195 10.15 -8.56 -43.00
C GLU A 195 8.74 -8.05 -43.32
N VAL A 196 8.48 -6.78 -43.02
CA VAL A 196 7.17 -6.17 -43.24
C VAL A 196 7.04 -5.69 -44.67
N ASN A 197 6.10 -6.30 -45.40
CA ASN A 197 5.70 -5.89 -46.73
C ASN A 197 4.50 -4.93 -46.63
N ALA A 198 4.78 -3.64 -46.45
CA ALA A 198 3.75 -2.61 -46.30
C ALA A 198 3.28 -2.02 -47.64
N TYR A 199 1.98 -1.76 -47.79
CA TYR A 199 1.42 -1.02 -48.94
C TYR A 199 1.63 0.48 -48.80
N HIS A 200 1.43 0.97 -47.57
CA HIS A 200 1.55 2.36 -47.19
C HIS A 200 2.16 2.44 -45.79
N TYR A 201 2.89 3.51 -45.52
CA TYR A 201 3.39 3.77 -44.17
C TYR A 201 3.43 5.27 -43.87
N ARG A 202 3.44 5.60 -42.59
CA ARG A 202 3.68 6.95 -42.05
C ARG A 202 4.75 6.90 -40.98
N ILE A 203 5.54 7.96 -40.90
CA ILE A 203 6.58 8.12 -39.87
C ILE A 203 6.10 9.15 -38.86
N HIS A 204 6.16 8.77 -37.59
CA HIS A 204 5.80 9.60 -36.44
C HIS A 204 7.05 9.87 -35.60
N LYS A 205 7.26 11.12 -35.18
CA LYS A 205 8.35 11.52 -34.30
C LYS A 205 7.79 11.94 -32.94
N ARG A 206 7.87 11.07 -31.94
CA ARG A 206 7.31 11.30 -30.58
C ARG A 206 8.36 11.98 -29.69
N MET A 207 8.62 13.26 -29.95
CA MET A 207 9.69 14.01 -29.25
C MET A 207 9.43 14.23 -27.74
N GLU A 208 8.20 14.08 -27.28
CA GLU A 208 7.86 14.07 -25.85
C GLU A 208 8.60 12.96 -25.10
N LEU A 209 8.77 11.78 -25.73
CA LEU A 209 9.49 10.66 -25.15
C LEU A 209 10.97 10.98 -24.91
N TYR A 210 11.60 11.70 -25.84
CA TYR A 210 12.98 12.18 -25.70
C TYR A 210 13.11 13.14 -24.51
N GLN A 211 12.14 14.04 -24.31
CA GLN A 211 12.13 14.95 -23.16
C GLN A 211 12.03 14.20 -21.83
N LEU A 212 11.24 13.13 -21.75
CA LEU A 212 11.15 12.27 -20.57
C LEU A 212 12.49 11.57 -20.28
N SER A 213 13.21 11.13 -21.32
CA SER A 213 14.55 10.54 -21.21
C SER A 213 15.56 11.54 -20.64
N VAL A 214 15.59 12.78 -21.15
CA VAL A 214 16.47 13.84 -20.64
C VAL A 214 16.21 14.16 -19.15
N GLN A 215 14.97 13.99 -18.70
CA GLN A 215 14.58 14.17 -17.29
C GLN A 215 14.85 12.93 -16.41
N GLY A 216 15.36 11.84 -16.97
CA GLY A 216 15.58 10.58 -16.27
C GLY A 216 14.29 9.85 -15.85
N GLN A 217 13.15 10.13 -16.51
CA GLN A 217 11.87 9.48 -16.22
C GLN A 217 11.69 8.14 -16.96
N VAL A 218 12.44 7.95 -18.04
CA VAL A 218 12.60 6.71 -18.81
C VAL A 218 14.10 6.48 -19.06
N PRO A 219 14.53 5.30 -19.53
CA PRO A 219 15.92 5.05 -19.89
C PRO A 219 16.47 6.07 -20.90
N GLU A 220 17.79 6.14 -21.05
CA GLU A 220 18.42 7.02 -22.02
C GLU A 220 18.04 6.60 -23.46
N LEU A 221 17.43 7.54 -24.19
CA LEU A 221 16.95 7.33 -25.56
C LEU A 221 17.73 8.19 -26.55
N SER A 222 17.96 7.65 -27.74
CA SER A 222 18.38 8.42 -28.90
C SER A 222 17.17 9.04 -29.62
N GLU A 223 17.38 10.00 -30.51
CA GLU A 223 16.30 10.52 -31.37
C GLU A 223 15.69 9.41 -32.24
N SER A 224 16.48 8.41 -32.67
CA SER A 224 15.99 7.26 -33.43
C SER A 224 15.01 6.40 -32.65
N ASP A 225 15.17 6.26 -31.33
CA ASP A 225 14.22 5.53 -30.48
C ASP A 225 12.86 6.23 -30.37
N CYS A 226 12.78 7.51 -30.78
CA CYS A 226 11.56 8.30 -30.77
C CYS A 226 10.84 8.31 -32.15
N ILE A 227 11.34 7.53 -33.11
CA ILE A 227 10.73 7.35 -34.43
C ILE A 227 9.85 6.11 -34.41
N PHE A 228 8.61 6.27 -34.86
CA PHE A 228 7.62 5.22 -34.94
C PHE A 228 7.07 5.12 -36.36
N TYR A 229 6.75 3.90 -36.78
CA TYR A 229 6.22 3.64 -38.11
C TYR A 229 4.81 3.07 -37.98
N GLU A 230 3.85 3.75 -38.62
CA GLU A 230 2.50 3.23 -38.83
C GLU A 230 2.50 2.55 -40.20
N VAL A 231 2.33 1.23 -40.25
CA VAL A 231 2.43 0.43 -41.48
C VAL A 231 1.12 -0.31 -41.75
N GLU A 232 0.69 -0.36 -43.01
CA GLU A 232 -0.48 -1.13 -43.45
C GLU A 232 -0.06 -2.34 -44.29
N THR A 233 -0.49 -3.55 -43.91
CA THR A 233 -0.14 -4.81 -44.59
C THR A 233 -1.23 -5.87 -44.40
N ASP A 234 -1.20 -6.93 -45.22
CA ASP A 234 -2.03 -8.12 -45.06
C ASP A 234 -1.36 -9.18 -44.15
N GLN A 235 -0.07 -8.99 -43.79
CA GLN A 235 0.60 -9.83 -42.80
C GLN A 235 0.00 -9.63 -41.40
N VAL A 236 -0.01 -10.70 -40.61
CA VAL A 236 -0.64 -10.71 -39.28
C VAL A 236 0.40 -10.83 -38.18
N PHE A 237 0.54 -9.78 -37.38
CA PHE A 237 1.47 -9.70 -36.25
C PHE A 237 0.75 -9.48 -34.93
N ASP A 238 1.36 -9.94 -33.84
CA ASP A 238 0.90 -9.69 -32.48
C ASP A 238 1.82 -8.67 -31.79
N ILE A 239 1.31 -7.98 -30.76
CA ILE A 239 2.12 -7.08 -29.93
C ILE A 239 3.34 -7.82 -29.37
N GLY A 240 4.51 -7.18 -29.41
CA GLY A 240 5.77 -7.74 -28.93
C GLY A 240 6.56 -8.52 -29.98
N MET A 241 5.97 -8.87 -31.13
CA MET A 241 6.73 -9.46 -32.24
C MET A 241 7.80 -8.49 -32.76
N GLU A 242 8.99 -9.02 -33.02
CA GLU A 242 10.07 -8.29 -33.67
C GLU A 242 9.90 -8.33 -35.19
N VAL A 243 10.05 -7.20 -35.84
CA VAL A 243 9.89 -7.08 -37.29
C VAL A 243 11.02 -6.26 -37.91
N ALA A 244 11.35 -6.56 -39.15
CA ALA A 244 12.27 -5.77 -39.95
C ALA A 244 11.49 -4.84 -40.87
N PHE A 245 11.71 -3.53 -40.75
CA PHE A 245 11.11 -2.52 -41.62
C PHE A 245 12.08 -1.35 -41.81
N ASP A 246 12.22 -0.85 -43.03
CA ASP A 246 13.10 0.28 -43.37
C ASP A 246 14.57 0.10 -42.88
N ASN A 247 15.11 -1.12 -43.00
CA ASN A 247 16.43 -1.54 -42.49
C ASN A 247 16.61 -1.40 -40.96
N GLN A 248 15.52 -1.30 -40.20
CA GLN A 248 15.53 -1.24 -38.74
C GLN A 248 14.87 -2.48 -38.13
N GLN A 249 15.31 -2.84 -36.93
CA GLN A 249 14.64 -3.84 -36.09
C GLN A 249 13.68 -3.12 -35.15
N LEU A 250 12.40 -3.40 -35.30
CA LEU A 250 11.32 -2.74 -34.57
C LEU A 250 10.44 -3.78 -33.88
N VAL A 251 9.61 -3.33 -32.96
CA VAL A 251 8.68 -4.14 -32.18
C VAL A 251 7.27 -3.62 -32.40
N VAL A 252 6.32 -4.53 -32.60
CA VAL A 252 4.90 -4.20 -32.72
C VAL A 252 4.35 -3.74 -31.37
N SER A 253 3.78 -2.54 -31.33
CA SER A 253 3.30 -1.89 -30.09
C SER A 253 1.80 -1.58 -30.07
N GLU A 254 1.19 -1.51 -31.25
CA GLU A 254 -0.25 -1.37 -31.45
C GLU A 254 -0.64 -2.24 -32.65
N VAL A 255 -1.78 -2.91 -32.54
CA VAL A 255 -2.39 -3.68 -33.61
C VAL A 255 -3.80 -3.15 -33.82
N ARG A 256 -4.10 -2.73 -35.04
CA ARG A 256 -5.45 -2.38 -35.47
C ARG A 256 -5.83 -3.25 -36.66
N THR A 257 -6.94 -3.97 -36.53
CA THR A 257 -7.50 -4.80 -37.60
C THR A 257 -8.85 -4.25 -38.01
N ASP A 258 -9.00 -3.83 -39.26
CA ASP A 258 -10.26 -3.33 -39.81
C ASP A 258 -10.74 -4.22 -40.97
N LEU A 259 -12.06 -4.38 -41.11
CA LEU A 259 -12.67 -4.90 -42.34
C LEU A 259 -12.99 -3.72 -43.29
N LYS A 260 -12.21 -3.57 -44.36
CA LYS A 260 -12.39 -2.54 -45.41
C LYS A 260 -12.60 -3.18 -46.76
N ASP A 261 -13.63 -2.75 -47.48
CA ASP A 261 -13.99 -3.27 -48.82
C ASP A 261 -14.11 -4.82 -48.88
N GLY A 262 -14.52 -5.44 -47.76
CA GLY A 262 -14.67 -6.89 -47.63
C GLY A 262 -13.38 -7.66 -47.32
N LEU A 263 -12.26 -6.97 -47.16
CA LEU A 263 -10.94 -7.52 -46.82
C LEU A 263 -10.52 -7.10 -45.41
N LEU A 264 -9.87 -8.01 -44.68
CA LEU A 264 -9.18 -7.67 -43.45
C LEU A 264 -7.90 -6.91 -43.78
N LYS A 265 -7.74 -5.75 -43.16
CA LYS A 265 -6.57 -4.89 -43.26
C LYS A 265 -5.99 -4.66 -41.88
N HIS A 266 -4.68 -4.78 -41.79
CA HIS A 266 -3.96 -4.60 -40.53
C HIS A 266 -3.09 -3.35 -40.59
N THR A 267 -3.20 -2.53 -39.54
CA THR A 267 -2.34 -1.38 -39.32
C THR A 267 -1.57 -1.59 -38.02
N TYR A 268 -0.25 -1.40 -38.07
CA TYR A 268 0.63 -1.62 -36.92
C TYR A 268 1.40 -0.36 -36.59
N PHE A 269 1.58 -0.07 -35.30
CA PHE A 269 2.60 0.88 -34.85
C PHE A 269 3.85 0.13 -34.40
N LEU A 270 4.96 0.44 -35.07
CA LEU A 270 6.26 -0.15 -34.83
C LEU A 270 7.19 0.89 -34.19
N GLY A 271 7.99 0.47 -33.21
CA GLY A 271 9.03 1.31 -32.58
C GLY A 271 10.18 0.45 -32.06
N THR A 272 11.31 1.06 -31.70
CA THR A 272 12.40 0.31 -31.06
C THR A 272 11.96 -0.16 -29.68
N ARG A 273 12.53 -1.26 -29.16
CA ARG A 273 12.20 -1.77 -27.82
C ARG A 273 12.38 -0.69 -26.74
N LEU A 274 13.43 0.11 -26.84
CA LEU A 274 13.68 1.25 -25.96
C LEU A 274 12.64 2.36 -26.15
N GLY A 275 12.24 2.65 -27.38
CA GLY A 275 11.16 3.59 -27.71
C GLY A 275 9.81 3.22 -27.08
N LEU A 276 9.58 1.95 -26.77
CA LEU A 276 8.38 1.49 -26.08
C LEU A 276 8.42 1.70 -24.55
N SER A 277 9.49 2.28 -24.02
CA SER A 277 9.63 2.54 -22.59
C SER A 277 8.47 3.38 -22.03
N ARG A 278 8.05 3.06 -20.82
CA ARG A 278 7.03 3.78 -20.06
C ARG A 278 7.67 4.45 -18.85
N ARG A 279 7.22 5.66 -18.52
CA ARG A 279 7.64 6.31 -17.27
C ARG A 279 7.09 5.55 -16.07
N LYS A 280 7.85 5.53 -14.98
CA LYS A 280 7.37 5.01 -13.70
C LYS A 280 6.12 5.78 -13.27
N GLN A 281 5.06 5.05 -12.91
CA GLN A 281 3.80 5.58 -12.42
C GLN A 281 3.74 5.47 -10.90
N TYR A 282 2.92 6.32 -10.30
CA TYR A 282 2.70 6.37 -8.86
C TYR A 282 1.20 6.50 -8.58
N ASN A 283 0.75 5.90 -7.47
CA ASN A 283 -0.61 6.09 -7.01
C ASN A 283 -0.69 7.44 -6.28
N MET A 284 -1.13 8.48 -6.97
CA MET A 284 -1.23 9.83 -6.39
C MET A 284 -2.28 9.94 -5.28
N ALA A 285 -3.21 8.99 -5.17
CA ALA A 285 -4.25 9.00 -4.14
C ALA A 285 -3.71 8.66 -2.75
N ILE A 286 -2.47 8.16 -2.63
CA ILE A 286 -1.85 7.87 -1.33
C ILE A 286 -1.31 9.13 -0.64
N VAL A 287 -1.13 10.24 -1.37
CA VAL A 287 -0.55 11.46 -0.80
C VAL A 287 -1.43 11.98 0.34
N GLY A 288 -0.87 12.03 1.55
CA GLY A 288 -1.55 12.46 2.76
C GLY A 288 -2.43 11.39 3.42
N VAL A 289 -2.44 10.15 2.91
CA VAL A 289 -3.22 9.05 3.49
C VAL A 289 -2.59 8.60 4.81
N SER A 290 -3.45 8.26 5.77
CA SER A 290 -3.06 7.74 7.07
C SER A 290 -3.88 6.50 7.40
N LEU A 291 -3.25 5.33 7.34
CA LEU A 291 -3.88 4.04 7.60
C LEU A 291 -3.74 3.67 9.07
N GLN A 292 -4.84 3.27 9.72
CA GLN A 292 -4.79 2.78 11.10
C GLN A 292 -4.27 1.35 11.14
N GLY A 293 -3.55 1.01 12.21
CA GLY A 293 -3.12 -0.34 12.48
C GLY A 293 -2.76 -0.55 13.95
N LYS A 294 -2.31 -1.77 14.24
CA LYS A 294 -1.81 -2.17 15.56
C LYS A 294 -0.35 -2.57 15.49
N VAL A 295 0.43 -2.13 16.46
CA VAL A 295 1.84 -2.53 16.58
C VAL A 295 1.93 -4.02 16.88
N ILE A 296 2.69 -4.76 16.08
CA ILE A 296 2.94 -6.20 16.27
C ILE A 296 4.39 -6.49 16.66
N ALA A 297 5.33 -5.58 16.34
CA ALA A 297 6.71 -5.65 16.81
C ALA A 297 7.33 -4.27 16.91
N VAL A 298 8.37 -4.14 17.74
CA VAL A 298 9.11 -2.90 17.96
C VAL A 298 10.60 -3.24 18.00
N ALA A 299 11.41 -2.51 17.25
CA ALA A 299 12.87 -2.67 17.25
C ALA A 299 13.52 -1.32 16.99
N LYS A 300 14.27 -0.81 17.97
CA LYS A 300 14.91 0.51 17.94
C LYS A 300 13.87 1.60 17.59
N ASP A 301 14.12 2.35 16.52
CA ASP A 301 13.33 3.45 15.97
C ASP A 301 12.23 2.99 14.98
N ARG A 302 11.94 1.69 14.92
CA ARG A 302 10.98 1.12 13.97
C ARG A 302 9.93 0.26 14.64
N ILE A 303 8.81 0.13 13.96
CA ILE A 303 7.72 -0.78 14.31
C ILE A 303 7.34 -1.65 13.11
N GLN A 304 6.76 -2.82 13.39
CA GLN A 304 5.90 -3.52 12.43
C GLN A 304 4.45 -3.30 12.87
N ALA A 305 3.55 -3.17 11.89
CA ALA A 305 2.13 -2.95 12.16
C ALA A 305 1.24 -3.86 11.30
N HIS A 306 0.20 -4.43 11.92
CA HIS A 306 -0.95 -4.98 11.21
C HIS A 306 -1.90 -3.83 10.90
N LEU A 307 -2.05 -3.49 9.62
CA LEU A 307 -2.93 -2.42 9.18
C LEU A 307 -4.37 -2.92 9.09
N ASN A 308 -5.33 -2.11 9.55
CA ASN A 308 -6.75 -2.48 9.59
C ASN A 308 -7.39 -2.67 8.21
N ILE A 309 -6.72 -2.18 7.17
CA ILE A 309 -7.09 -2.37 5.75
C ILE A 309 -6.93 -3.84 5.33
N ASP A 310 -6.04 -4.58 5.98
CA ASP A 310 -5.73 -5.97 5.66
C ASP A 310 -6.39 -6.91 6.68
N PRO A 311 -7.02 -8.01 6.25
CA PRO A 311 -7.67 -8.96 7.16
C PRO A 311 -6.66 -9.67 8.06
N GLU A 312 -5.47 -9.95 7.54
CA GLU A 312 -4.41 -10.68 8.24
C GLU A 312 -3.04 -10.07 7.91
N GLN A 313 -2.08 -10.24 8.84
CA GLN A 313 -0.69 -9.85 8.62
C GLN A 313 0.24 -10.89 9.26
N ASP A 314 1.06 -11.55 8.46
CA ASP A 314 2.16 -12.38 8.95
C ASP A 314 3.25 -11.48 9.57
N ALA A 315 3.52 -11.66 10.86
CA ALA A 315 4.51 -10.88 11.60
C ALA A 315 5.94 -11.06 11.07
N GLY A 316 6.27 -12.25 10.53
CA GLY A 316 7.59 -12.52 9.94
C GLY A 316 7.83 -11.77 8.63
N LYS A 317 6.76 -11.33 7.97
CA LYS A 317 6.77 -10.66 6.66
C LYS A 317 6.33 -9.20 6.71
N ALA A 318 5.96 -8.70 7.90
CA ALA A 318 5.49 -7.32 8.06
C ALA A 318 6.61 -6.31 7.81
N PHE A 319 6.26 -5.15 7.29
CA PHE A 319 7.22 -4.11 6.93
C PHE A 319 7.65 -3.35 8.18
N TRP A 320 8.94 -3.03 8.26
CA TRP A 320 9.50 -2.21 9.34
C TRP A 320 9.36 -0.73 9.03
N PHE A 321 8.27 -0.13 9.51
CA PHE A 321 8.00 1.29 9.40
C PHE A 321 8.93 2.11 10.32
N PRO A 322 9.60 3.16 9.81
CA PRO A 322 10.26 4.13 10.68
C PRO A 322 9.20 4.87 11.51
N TYR A 323 9.46 5.03 12.81
CA TYR A 323 8.53 5.71 13.71
C TYR A 323 8.93 7.18 13.92
N SER A 324 7.99 8.09 13.68
CA SER A 324 8.19 9.51 13.91
C SER A 324 8.11 9.82 15.40
N THR A 325 9.23 10.26 15.97
CA THR A 325 9.28 10.80 17.33
C THR A 325 9.17 12.33 17.33
N ILE A 326 8.70 12.89 18.46
CA ILE A 326 8.49 14.33 18.68
C ILE A 326 9.80 15.13 18.56
N TYR A 327 10.92 14.55 18.99
CA TYR A 327 12.23 15.18 18.94
C TYR A 327 13.32 14.12 18.80
N ALA A 328 14.19 14.30 17.82
CA ALA A 328 15.42 13.55 17.64
C ALA A 328 16.47 14.47 16.99
N SER A 329 17.71 14.43 17.47
CA SER A 329 18.85 15.14 16.90
C SER A 329 20.03 14.21 16.63
N GLU A 330 20.99 14.70 15.83
CA GLU A 330 22.17 13.95 15.39
C GLU A 330 23.05 13.45 16.56
N ASP A 331 23.00 14.09 17.72
CA ASP A 331 23.73 13.74 18.94
C ASP A 331 23.00 12.73 19.83
N ASN A 332 21.92 12.10 19.32
CA ASN A 332 21.03 11.19 20.04
C ASN A 332 20.28 11.82 21.23
N ALA A 333 20.23 13.15 21.32
CA ALA A 333 19.24 13.79 22.18
C ALA A 333 17.84 13.64 21.53
N GLY A 334 16.83 13.37 22.35
CA GLY A 334 15.52 13.05 21.81
C GLY A 334 14.51 12.60 22.83
N TRP A 335 13.26 12.54 22.38
CA TRP A 335 12.19 11.84 23.06
C TRP A 335 12.17 10.41 22.53
N TYR A 336 12.59 9.44 23.33
CA TYR A 336 12.51 8.04 22.94
C TYR A 336 11.33 7.36 23.64
N CYS A 337 10.16 7.46 23.02
CA CYS A 337 8.90 6.90 23.50
C CYS A 337 8.27 6.07 22.38
N MET A 338 8.79 4.87 22.19
CA MET A 338 8.23 3.92 21.21
C MET A 338 6.87 3.41 21.70
N PRO A 339 5.91 3.19 20.78
CA PRO A 339 4.66 2.52 21.13
C PRO A 339 4.93 1.08 21.55
N GLU A 340 4.00 0.48 22.29
CA GLU A 340 4.09 -0.91 22.73
C GLU A 340 3.35 -1.84 21.76
N ILE A 341 3.69 -3.13 21.81
CA ILE A 341 2.95 -4.16 21.07
C ILE A 341 1.48 -4.13 21.50
N GLY A 342 0.58 -4.04 20.53
CA GLY A 342 -0.87 -3.92 20.72
C GLY A 342 -1.41 -2.49 20.64
N ASP A 343 -0.55 -1.48 20.74
CA ASP A 343 -0.96 -0.07 20.64
C ASP A 343 -1.51 0.26 19.26
N ASP A 344 -2.51 1.14 19.22
CA ASP A 344 -3.00 1.73 17.98
C ASP A 344 -1.98 2.75 17.44
N VAL A 345 -1.65 2.63 16.15
CA VAL A 345 -0.77 3.53 15.42
C VAL A 345 -1.41 3.93 14.11
N ARG A 346 -0.83 4.95 13.47
CA ARG A 346 -1.15 5.31 12.10
C ARG A 346 0.09 5.22 11.23
N VAL A 347 -0.06 4.71 10.01
CA VAL A 347 0.97 4.70 8.98
C VAL A 347 0.61 5.77 7.96
N TYR A 348 1.47 6.78 7.83
CA TYR A 348 1.25 7.98 7.06
C TYR A 348 2.13 8.02 5.81
N PHE A 349 1.52 8.37 4.69
CA PHE A 349 2.14 8.48 3.37
C PHE A 349 2.27 9.98 3.00
N PRO A 350 3.40 10.64 3.28
CA PRO A 350 3.55 12.07 3.04
C PRO A 350 3.63 12.43 1.55
N THR A 351 4.08 11.50 0.71
CA THR A 351 4.28 11.69 -0.73
C THR A 351 3.64 10.56 -1.52
N HIS A 352 3.80 10.59 -2.84
CA HIS A 352 3.34 9.55 -3.76
C HIS A 352 4.26 8.31 -3.79
N LYS A 353 5.35 8.30 -3.00
CA LYS A 353 6.31 7.19 -2.93
C LYS A 353 6.06 6.40 -1.65
N GLU A 354 5.79 5.11 -1.78
CA GLU A 354 5.58 4.23 -0.63
C GLU A 354 6.81 4.12 0.27
N GLU A 355 8.02 4.40 -0.24
CA GLU A 355 9.26 4.43 0.54
C GLU A 355 9.37 5.59 1.55
N ASP A 356 8.59 6.66 1.37
CA ASP A 356 8.57 7.81 2.29
C ASP A 356 7.61 7.59 3.48
N VAL A 357 7.03 6.39 3.60
CA VAL A 357 6.06 6.03 4.63
C VAL A 357 6.65 6.10 6.03
N ILE A 358 5.90 6.68 6.97
CA ILE A 358 6.28 6.78 8.39
C ILE A 358 5.12 6.33 9.30
N ALA A 359 5.46 5.66 10.39
CA ALA A 359 4.51 5.41 11.47
C ALA A 359 4.45 6.61 12.42
N ILE A 360 3.26 6.98 12.87
CA ILE A 360 2.98 8.09 13.77
C ILE A 360 1.98 7.66 14.85
N SER A 361 1.95 8.39 15.97
CA SER A 361 1.00 8.14 17.06
C SER A 361 -0.46 8.18 16.60
N SER A 362 -1.29 7.35 17.23
CA SER A 362 -2.75 7.36 17.10
C SER A 362 -3.42 8.14 18.23
N VAL A 363 -4.69 8.47 18.05
CA VAL A 363 -5.54 9.02 19.11
C VAL A 363 -6.06 7.86 19.96
N PRO A 364 -6.08 7.97 21.30
CA PRO A 364 -6.69 6.96 22.15
C PRO A 364 -8.14 6.69 21.72
N LYS A 365 -8.49 5.42 21.54
CA LYS A 365 -9.90 5.03 21.39
C LYS A 365 -10.55 5.04 22.77
N PRO A 366 -11.76 5.61 22.93
CA PRO A 366 -12.48 5.51 24.20
C PRO A 366 -12.63 4.03 24.56
N LYS A 367 -12.29 3.68 25.80
CA LYS A 367 -12.59 2.33 26.31
C LYS A 367 -14.10 2.13 26.20
N ALA A 368 -14.53 0.99 25.68
CA ALA A 368 -15.93 0.61 25.73
C ALA A 368 -16.40 0.70 27.19
N GLU A 369 -17.44 1.49 27.44
CA GLU A 369 -18.01 1.59 28.79
C GLU A 369 -18.37 0.19 29.27
N PRO A 370 -17.93 -0.22 30.47
CA PRO A 370 -18.45 -1.45 31.05
C PRO A 370 -19.96 -1.30 31.18
N ALA A 371 -20.71 -2.23 30.60
CA ALA A 371 -22.16 -2.27 30.68
C ALA A 371 -22.60 -2.02 32.12
N SER A 372 -23.33 -0.93 32.34
CA SER A 372 -23.80 -0.54 33.66
C SER A 372 -24.67 -1.66 34.22
N ALA A 373 -24.18 -2.32 35.27
CA ALA A 373 -25.00 -3.21 36.08
C ALA A 373 -26.04 -2.34 36.81
N SER A 374 -27.23 -2.29 36.26
CA SER A 374 -28.42 -1.78 36.93
C SER A 374 -28.76 -2.67 38.12
N GLY A 375 -28.80 -2.12 39.33
CA GLY A 375 -29.58 -2.72 40.42
C GLY A 375 -29.10 -2.42 41.84
N GLY A 376 -29.92 -1.68 42.59
CA GLY A 376 -29.99 -1.80 44.05
C GLY A 376 -29.74 -0.53 44.85
N GLN A 377 -30.77 0.31 44.98
CA GLN A 377 -30.85 1.30 46.05
C GLN A 377 -30.95 0.59 47.41
N SER A 378 -30.16 1.02 48.40
CA SER A 378 -30.53 0.93 49.81
C SER A 378 -30.04 2.15 50.58
N VAL A 379 -30.99 2.78 51.27
CA VAL A 379 -30.90 4.01 52.04
C VAL A 379 -30.40 3.71 53.45
N GLY A 380 -29.54 4.55 54.05
CA GLY A 380 -29.19 4.43 55.47
C GLY A 380 -28.14 5.39 56.04
N MET A 381 -28.59 6.59 56.44
CA MET A 381 -28.20 7.43 57.60
C MET A 381 -26.73 7.79 57.95
N ALA A 382 -26.43 9.09 57.76
CA ALA A 382 -25.74 10.10 58.62
C ALA A 382 -24.63 9.73 59.65
N GLY A 383 -23.48 10.41 59.53
CA GLY A 383 -22.82 11.11 60.66
C GLY A 383 -21.28 11.06 60.76
N VAL A 384 -20.67 12.27 60.79
CA VAL A 384 -19.33 12.70 61.32
C VAL A 384 -18.26 13.08 60.28
N PRO A 385 -17.75 14.33 60.28
CA PRO A 385 -16.59 14.74 59.49
C PRO A 385 -15.31 14.58 60.30
N SER A 386 -14.38 13.76 59.83
CA SER A 386 -12.99 13.77 60.32
C SER A 386 -12.05 13.83 59.13
N GLY A 387 -11.29 14.92 59.07
CA GLY A 387 -10.23 15.12 58.09
C GLY A 387 -9.26 13.95 58.08
N GLY A 388 -9.11 13.35 56.92
CA GLY A 388 -8.17 12.29 56.63
C GLY A 388 -7.55 12.59 55.28
N MET A 389 -6.21 12.66 55.28
CA MET A 389 -5.34 12.80 54.12
C MET A 389 -5.92 12.08 52.90
N ALA A 390 -6.09 12.83 51.80
CA ALA A 390 -6.37 12.24 50.50
C ALA A 390 -5.22 11.29 50.18
N SER A 391 -5.49 9.99 50.33
CA SER A 391 -4.64 8.96 49.76
C SER A 391 -4.59 9.20 48.26
N ALA A 392 -3.41 9.57 47.77
CA ALA A 392 -3.08 9.47 46.35
C ALA A 392 -3.00 7.99 45.97
N SER A 393 -4.14 7.29 46.00
CA SER A 393 -4.31 5.98 45.39
C SER A 393 -4.39 6.22 43.88
N GLY A 394 -3.25 6.13 43.20
CA GLY A 394 -3.07 6.29 41.76
C GLY A 394 -3.69 5.16 40.92
N GLY A 395 -4.97 4.87 41.14
CA GLY A 395 -5.74 3.90 40.37
C GLY A 395 -7.12 4.45 40.03
N GLY A 396 -7.36 4.80 38.76
CA GLY A 396 -8.72 4.81 38.21
C GLY A 396 -9.11 5.95 37.27
N SER A 397 -8.46 7.12 37.30
CA SER A 397 -8.85 8.23 36.40
C SER A 397 -8.08 8.18 35.08
N ASP A 398 -8.77 8.63 34.02
CA ASP A 398 -8.15 8.86 32.72
C ASP A 398 -7.09 9.96 32.86
N PRO A 399 -5.80 9.71 32.52
CA PRO A 399 -4.76 10.74 32.57
C PRO A 399 -5.04 11.96 31.69
N MET A 400 -6.02 11.87 30.78
CA MET A 400 -6.47 12.96 29.91
C MET A 400 -7.76 13.65 30.39
N GLU A 401 -8.28 13.30 31.57
CA GLU A 401 -9.53 13.86 32.12
C GLU A 401 -9.41 15.37 32.42
N ASP A 402 -8.31 15.80 33.05
CA ASP A 402 -8.04 17.20 33.37
C ASP A 402 -6.84 17.74 32.58
N PRO A 403 -7.04 18.62 31.58
CA PRO A 403 -5.95 19.17 30.77
C PRO A 403 -5.00 20.09 31.56
N SER A 404 -5.39 20.52 32.77
CA SER A 404 -4.53 21.29 33.66
C SER A 404 -3.42 20.45 34.29
N ILE A 405 -3.58 19.12 34.32
CA ILE A 405 -2.63 18.15 34.89
C ILE A 405 -1.90 17.44 33.75
N LYS A 406 -0.57 17.57 33.69
CA LYS A 406 0.25 16.92 32.65
C LYS A 406 0.90 15.69 33.25
N THR A 407 0.63 14.54 32.65
CA THR A 407 1.09 13.25 33.18
C THR A 407 1.92 12.50 32.15
N ILE A 408 3.10 12.03 32.55
CA ILE A 408 3.88 11.02 31.83
C ILE A 408 3.79 9.75 32.64
N LYS A 409 3.20 8.69 32.08
CA LYS A 409 2.99 7.40 32.75
C LYS A 409 3.52 6.26 31.91
N THR A 410 4.27 5.36 32.53
CA THR A 410 4.72 4.10 31.91
C THR A 410 3.71 2.98 32.19
N LYS A 411 3.72 1.90 31.38
CA LYS A 411 2.91 0.70 31.64
C LYS A 411 3.14 0.07 33.02
N ASN A 412 4.33 0.27 33.58
CA ASN A 412 4.74 -0.25 34.88
C ASN A 412 4.33 0.67 36.05
N GLY A 413 3.51 1.69 35.79
CA GLY A 413 2.96 2.56 36.83
C GLY A 413 3.90 3.66 37.34
N LYS A 414 5.11 3.82 36.80
CA LYS A 414 5.97 4.98 37.09
C LYS A 414 5.39 6.23 36.45
N MET A 415 5.36 7.34 37.20
CA MET A 415 4.70 8.58 36.75
C MET A 415 5.51 9.83 37.10
N ILE A 416 5.39 10.83 36.24
CA ILE A 416 5.69 12.23 36.52
C ILE A 416 4.39 13.01 36.29
N VAL A 417 3.98 13.80 37.29
CA VAL A 417 2.78 14.63 37.26
C VAL A 417 3.19 16.08 37.50
N LEU A 418 2.71 16.96 36.61
CA LEU A 418 2.84 18.41 36.70
C LEU A 418 1.44 18.99 36.86
N ALA A 419 1.03 19.24 38.11
CA ALA A 419 -0.22 19.87 38.48
C ALA A 419 -0.03 21.36 38.79
N PRO A 420 -1.10 22.17 38.86
CA PRO A 420 -0.99 23.60 39.17
C PRO A 420 -0.33 23.92 40.53
N ASP A 421 -0.47 23.03 41.51
CA ASP A 421 -0.08 23.22 42.91
C ASP A 421 1.05 22.29 43.38
N HIS A 422 1.46 21.32 42.54
CA HIS A 422 2.53 20.38 42.87
C HIS A 422 3.19 19.69 41.67
N ILE A 423 4.42 19.21 41.89
CA ILE A 423 5.11 18.25 41.02
C ILE A 423 5.26 16.94 41.80
N LEU A 424 4.88 15.82 41.17
CA LEU A 424 4.98 14.49 41.76
C LEU A 424 5.75 13.54 40.84
N ILE A 425 6.80 12.90 41.37
CA ILE A 425 7.53 11.83 40.72
C ILE A 425 7.35 10.57 41.54
N THR A 426 6.82 9.50 40.92
CA THR A 426 6.51 8.25 41.62
C THR A 426 7.03 7.02 40.90
N GLY A 427 7.41 6.04 41.70
CA GLY A 427 7.70 4.67 41.30
C GLY A 427 7.16 3.69 42.33
N ASP A 428 7.57 2.43 42.23
CA ASP A 428 7.13 1.39 43.16
C ASP A 428 7.69 1.63 44.57
N GLY A 429 6.82 2.07 45.49
CA GLY A 429 7.16 2.36 46.89
C GLY A 429 8.02 3.60 47.13
N VAL A 430 8.21 4.47 46.12
CA VAL A 430 9.02 5.70 46.23
C VAL A 430 8.30 6.90 45.63
N SER A 431 8.43 8.07 46.27
CA SER A 431 7.86 9.32 45.78
C SER A 431 8.71 10.54 46.15
N ILE A 432 8.74 11.51 45.24
CA ILE A 432 9.23 12.88 45.49
C ILE A 432 8.08 13.83 45.15
N MET A 433 7.67 14.65 46.11
CA MET A 433 6.64 15.67 45.95
C MET A 433 7.24 17.05 46.21
N LEU A 434 6.99 17.99 45.31
CA LEU A 434 7.21 19.42 45.52
C LEU A 434 5.82 20.07 45.52
N SER A 435 5.35 20.50 46.69
CA SER A 435 4.04 21.14 46.90
C SER A 435 4.21 22.61 47.25
N ASP A 436 3.33 23.45 46.71
CA ASP A 436 3.30 24.89 47.01
C ASP A 436 2.90 25.19 48.47
N GLU A 437 2.09 24.31 49.09
CA GLU A 437 1.60 24.47 50.46
C GLU A 437 2.48 23.76 51.49
N GLU A 438 2.85 22.51 51.24
CA GLU A 438 3.54 21.66 52.23
C GLU A 438 5.07 21.64 52.04
N GLY A 439 5.58 22.19 50.94
CA GLY A 439 7.00 22.17 50.59
C GLY A 439 7.44 20.85 49.96
N ILE A 440 8.63 20.34 50.31
CA ILE A 440 9.23 19.17 49.65
C ILE A 440 9.13 17.94 50.55
N SER A 441 8.64 16.82 50.01
CA SER A 441 8.68 15.51 50.67
C SER A 441 9.36 14.45 49.79
N ILE A 442 10.17 13.61 50.45
CA ILE A 442 10.85 12.45 49.84
C ILE A 442 10.51 11.25 50.70
N VAL A 443 9.80 10.29 50.12
CA VAL A 443 9.32 9.08 50.81
C VAL A 443 9.81 7.86 50.05
N SER A 444 10.32 6.87 50.78
CA SER A 444 10.84 5.63 50.20
C SER A 444 10.60 4.46 51.14
N SER A 445 10.10 3.35 50.60
CA SER A 445 10.01 2.06 51.30
C SER A 445 11.38 1.36 51.45
N LYS A 446 12.42 1.92 50.84
CA LYS A 446 13.82 1.49 50.90
C LYS A 446 14.73 2.63 51.36
N ASN A 447 16.05 2.41 51.37
CA ASN A 447 17.02 3.42 51.80
C ASN A 447 16.99 4.69 50.94
N VAL A 448 17.08 5.85 51.59
CA VAL A 448 17.41 7.14 50.96
C VAL A 448 18.86 7.46 51.26
N THR A 449 19.67 7.73 50.24
CA THR A 449 21.11 8.01 50.39
C THR A 449 21.47 9.35 49.78
N VAL A 450 22.06 10.25 50.57
CA VAL A 450 22.54 11.56 50.12
C VAL A 450 24.07 11.57 50.20
N LYS A 451 24.75 11.84 49.08
CA LYS A 451 26.21 11.87 48.97
C LYS A 451 26.65 13.12 48.23
N ALA A 452 27.64 13.84 48.78
CA ALA A 452 28.32 14.94 48.12
C ALA A 452 29.84 14.74 48.22
N THR A 453 30.59 15.15 47.20
CA THR A 453 32.06 15.06 47.17
C THR A 453 32.74 16.14 48.02
N GLU A 454 32.05 17.25 48.26
CA GLU A 454 32.57 18.38 49.02
C GLU A 454 31.79 18.55 50.32
N GLU A 455 30.59 19.14 50.27
CA GLU A 455 29.83 19.48 51.48
C GLU A 455 28.33 19.18 51.31
N VAL A 456 27.69 18.76 52.40
CA VAL A 456 26.22 18.76 52.53
C VAL A 456 25.85 19.73 53.64
N MET A 457 25.17 20.82 53.30
CA MET A 457 24.68 21.81 54.27
C MET A 457 23.19 21.63 54.54
N LEU A 458 22.83 21.54 55.82
CA LEU A 458 21.44 21.56 56.28
C LEU A 458 21.26 22.78 57.21
N ALA A 459 20.49 23.76 56.76
CA ALA A 459 20.22 24.98 57.51
C ALA A 459 18.72 25.19 57.65
N SER A 460 18.22 25.22 58.87
CA SER A 460 16.83 25.54 59.18
C SER A 460 16.73 26.09 60.60
N LYS A 461 15.58 26.69 60.95
CA LYS A 461 15.31 27.09 62.34
C LYS A 461 15.22 25.87 63.29
N LYS A 462 14.88 24.70 62.75
CA LYS A 462 14.72 23.45 63.48
C LYS A 462 15.02 22.26 62.57
N ILE A 463 16.00 21.45 62.95
CA ILE A 463 16.28 20.15 62.32
C ILE A 463 15.77 19.07 63.27
N THR A 464 14.97 18.14 62.75
CA THR A 464 14.49 16.97 63.50
C THR A 464 15.01 15.72 62.82
N ILE A 465 15.76 14.90 63.56
CA ILE A 465 16.27 13.61 63.11
C ILE A 465 15.73 12.55 64.07
N SER A 466 15.06 11.54 63.53
CA SER A 466 14.45 10.45 64.29
C SER A 466 14.81 9.12 63.65
N ALA A 467 15.23 8.16 64.48
CA ALA A 467 15.49 6.78 64.08
C ALA A 467 14.87 5.84 65.13
N GLN A 468 14.40 4.67 64.70
CA GLN A 468 13.83 3.66 65.60
C GLN A 468 14.90 2.76 66.21
N GLU A 469 16.00 2.51 65.48
CA GLU A 469 17.06 1.59 65.90
C GLU A 469 18.35 2.32 66.28
N LYS A 470 18.92 3.13 65.38
CA LYS A 470 20.24 3.74 65.54
C LYS A 470 20.37 5.08 64.83
N LEU A 471 21.04 6.05 65.46
CA LEU A 471 21.60 7.23 64.80
C LEU A 471 23.14 7.19 64.87
N GLU A 472 23.81 7.30 63.74
CA GLU A 472 25.28 7.21 63.64
C GLU A 472 25.85 8.37 62.82
N MET A 473 26.86 9.04 63.37
CA MET A 473 27.61 10.12 62.73
C MET A 473 29.09 9.80 62.82
N THR A 474 29.78 9.64 61.70
CA THR A 474 31.20 9.26 61.65
C THR A 474 32.02 10.28 60.89
N CYS A 475 33.20 10.63 61.41
CA CYS A 475 34.17 11.51 60.76
C CYS A 475 35.59 10.99 61.01
N LYS A 476 36.19 10.36 59.99
CA LYS A 476 37.51 9.71 60.08
C LYS A 476 37.57 8.76 61.30
N GLY A 477 38.40 9.07 62.29
CA GLY A 477 38.54 8.29 63.53
C GLY A 477 37.55 8.65 64.65
N SER A 478 36.68 9.64 64.45
CA SER A 478 35.71 10.11 65.45
C SER A 478 34.29 9.67 65.10
N SER A 479 33.45 9.42 66.10
CA SER A 479 32.06 9.01 65.91
C SER A 479 31.14 9.46 67.06
N VAL A 480 29.88 9.71 66.74
CA VAL A 480 28.76 9.85 67.69
C VAL A 480 27.72 8.79 67.32
N MET A 481 27.32 7.97 68.29
CA MET A 481 26.35 6.88 68.10
C MET A 481 25.27 6.95 69.19
N LEU A 482 24.00 6.93 68.78
CA LEU A 482 22.84 6.86 69.66
C LEU A 482 22.04 5.59 69.35
N GLU A 483 21.98 4.67 70.32
CA GLU A 483 21.15 3.46 70.31
C GLU A 483 20.39 3.38 71.64
N ASP A 484 20.78 2.47 72.54
CA ASP A 484 20.34 2.38 73.94
C ASP A 484 21.02 3.42 74.86
N ARG A 485 22.20 3.89 74.45
CA ARG A 485 23.00 4.92 75.11
C ARG A 485 23.67 5.83 74.08
N ALA A 486 24.20 6.96 74.55
CA ALA A 486 25.03 7.84 73.74
C ALA A 486 26.52 7.46 73.88
N ASP A 487 27.14 7.04 72.78
CA ASP A 487 28.59 6.77 72.69
C ASP A 487 29.27 7.84 71.83
N VAL A 488 30.33 8.45 72.35
CA VAL A 488 31.11 9.51 71.70
C VAL A 488 32.58 9.13 71.73
N LYS A 489 33.18 8.94 70.55
CA LYS A 489 34.57 8.52 70.38
C LYS A 489 35.34 9.56 69.58
N GLY A 490 36.54 9.92 70.05
CA GLY A 490 37.47 10.83 69.36
C GLY A 490 38.82 10.88 70.06
N THR A 491 39.82 11.53 69.44
CA THR A 491 41.19 11.65 70.00
C THR A 491 41.21 12.41 71.33
N GLN A 492 40.32 13.40 71.49
CA GLN A 492 40.07 14.13 72.72
C GLN A 492 38.55 14.39 72.82
N VAL A 493 37.94 14.01 73.94
CA VAL A 493 36.51 14.23 74.22
C VAL A 493 36.41 15.10 75.47
N HIS A 494 35.93 16.33 75.32
CA HIS A 494 35.66 17.23 76.44
C HIS A 494 34.17 17.18 76.77
N THR A 495 33.83 16.80 78.00
CA THR A 495 32.48 16.86 78.55
C THR A 495 32.47 17.93 79.63
N ASN A 496 31.48 18.83 79.60
CA ASN A 496 31.28 19.87 80.62
C ASN A 496 30.13 19.49 81.52
#